data_AF-A0A9W8UYH7-F1
#
_entry.id   AF-A0A9W8UYH7-F1
#
_cell.length_a   1.000
_cell.length_b   1.000
_cell.length_c   1.000
_cell.angle_alpha   90.00
_cell.angle_beta   90.00
_cell.angle_gamma   90.00
#
_symmetry.space_group_name_H-M   'P 1'
#
loop_
_entity.id
_entity.type
_entity.pdbx_description
1 polymer ?
#
loop_
_entity_poly.entity_id
_entity_poly.type
_entity_poly.pdbx_seq_one_letter_code
_entity_poly.pdbx_strand_id
1 'polypeptide(L)'
;MFFSSVALSLMAPALCLGWPVDYTGFKKASSKHNMEPCKNASSFNLLTYNVAGLPEIINRNGIEDKKLAAARIGLHLREEAYDVVHLQEDFHLHDRIITNDNHTYQTFSSGDVIDGDGLNTFSWYNCSIFDRYTWKECAINGGDCLTPKGFTYMTSHIDGLEVDLYNLHADAGNQWPDRLARSEGLDQLLRHIKKHSNGRPVILAGDFNDVWTHPKRTINKLTDAGFTDAWVKLHHNGTIPENNGKSNGCAHPPQNNSCEVVDKVFYRSGKFVHLDAVKFNYESEIFVTKYNSPLSDHAPVRVDFAWSRKAVKDHKEVQEPKMPGEAEEPEQSEQPEKAKEAKKHKGMKKPKEVKKPKQVKKPQQIEKKEKKEKTKKVEEPKKSEDPKPILYPMARGA
;
A
#
# COMPACT_ATOMS: atom_id res chain seq x y z
N MET A 1 58.52 13.23 -8.14
CA MET A 1 59.04 12.62 -9.40
C MET A 1 60.24 11.78 -9.04
N PHE A 2 60.33 10.55 -9.58
CA PHE A 2 61.44 9.58 -9.42
C PHE A 2 61.86 9.15 -7.99
N PHE A 3 62.42 7.97 -7.76
CA PHE A 3 62.12 6.58 -8.19
C PHE A 3 63.21 5.69 -7.57
N SER A 4 62.85 4.60 -6.88
CA SER A 4 63.71 3.43 -6.65
C SER A 4 62.79 2.27 -6.21
N SER A 5 62.59 1.22 -7.03
CA SER A 5 63.42 -0.02 -7.14
C SER A 5 63.25 -0.94 -5.91
N VAL A 6 63.14 -2.28 -6.00
CA VAL A 6 63.59 -3.24 -7.04
C VAL A 6 62.48 -4.26 -7.40
N ALA A 7 62.70 -5.09 -8.44
CA ALA A 7 61.76 -5.95 -9.16
C ALA A 7 61.35 -7.30 -8.51
N LEU A 8 60.31 -7.91 -9.11
CA LEU A 8 60.13 -9.34 -9.44
C LEU A 8 61.37 -10.24 -9.16
N SER A 9 61.27 -11.39 -8.49
CA SER A 9 60.79 -12.70 -9.02
C SER A 9 61.16 -13.83 -7.99
N LEU A 10 60.76 -15.12 -8.03
CA LEU A 10 59.98 -15.99 -8.93
C LEU A 10 59.53 -17.30 -8.20
N MET A 11 58.88 -18.23 -8.92
CA MET A 11 58.75 -19.69 -8.69
C MET A 11 58.01 -20.25 -7.44
N ALA A 12 56.90 -20.93 -7.71
CA ALA A 12 56.46 -22.17 -7.02
C ALA A 12 56.90 -23.39 -7.89
N PRO A 13 56.62 -24.68 -7.56
CA PRO A 13 55.87 -25.24 -6.42
C PRO A 13 56.55 -26.42 -5.69
N ALA A 14 55.91 -26.92 -4.62
CA ALA A 14 56.08 -28.29 -4.13
C ALA A 14 54.79 -28.79 -3.46
N LEU A 15 54.34 -30.00 -3.78
CA LEU A 15 53.27 -30.69 -3.04
C LEU A 15 53.90 -31.56 -1.95
N CYS A 16 53.28 -31.59 -0.77
CA CYS A 16 53.42 -32.68 0.20
C CYS A 16 52.05 -33.27 0.53
N LEU A 17 51.99 -34.59 0.62
CA LEU A 17 50.76 -35.35 0.87
C LEU A 17 50.47 -35.44 2.37
N GLY A 18 49.19 -35.30 2.74
CA GLY A 18 48.69 -35.56 4.09
C GLY A 18 47.63 -36.66 4.07
N TRP A 19 47.78 -37.65 4.95
CA TRP A 19 46.81 -38.73 5.17
C TRP A 19 45.90 -38.42 6.37
N PRO A 20 44.75 -39.10 6.53
CA PRO A 20 43.66 -38.61 7.39
C PRO A 20 43.96 -38.70 8.89
N VAL A 21 43.22 -37.91 9.66
CA VAL A 21 43.18 -37.93 11.14
C VAL A 21 41.73 -38.07 11.58
N ASP A 22 41.48 -38.96 12.54
CA ASP A 22 40.13 -39.40 12.93
C ASP A 22 39.29 -38.39 13.73
N TYR A 23 37.98 -38.60 13.65
CA TYR A 23 36.94 -37.73 14.19
C TYR A 23 36.64 -38.00 15.68
N THR A 24 37.46 -37.51 16.61
CA THR A 24 37.10 -37.44 18.04
C THR A 24 37.63 -36.17 18.73
N GLY A 25 36.73 -35.31 19.24
CA GLY A 25 37.11 -34.16 20.07
C GLY A 25 35.99 -33.14 20.30
N PHE A 26 35.40 -33.11 21.49
CA PHE A 26 34.35 -32.15 21.85
C PHE A 26 34.87 -30.72 21.99
N LYS A 27 34.12 -29.75 21.44
CA LYS A 27 33.83 -28.48 22.14
C LYS A 27 32.34 -28.13 22.01
N LYS A 28 31.60 -28.27 23.11
CA LYS A 28 30.22 -27.81 23.26
C LYS A 28 30.23 -26.28 23.20
N ALA A 29 29.62 -25.68 22.18
CA ALA A 29 29.53 -24.23 22.05
C ALA A 29 28.77 -23.63 23.24
N SER A 30 29.24 -22.48 23.73
CA SER A 30 28.60 -21.78 24.86
C SER A 30 27.25 -21.22 24.45
N SER A 31 26.18 -21.61 25.14
CA SER A 31 24.82 -21.11 24.92
C SER A 31 24.64 -19.69 25.48
N LYS A 32 25.39 -18.73 24.90
CA LYS A 32 25.31 -17.29 25.18
C LYS A 32 25.05 -16.46 23.93
N HIS A 33 24.19 -16.98 23.05
CA HIS A 33 23.32 -16.09 22.30
C HIS A 33 22.29 -15.53 23.29
N ASN A 34 22.61 -14.39 23.89
CA ASN A 34 21.56 -13.50 24.39
C ASN A 34 20.80 -13.03 23.16
N MET A 35 19.74 -13.75 22.80
CA MET A 35 18.66 -13.14 22.01
C MET A 35 18.17 -11.96 22.84
N GLU A 36 18.27 -10.73 22.30
CA GLU A 36 17.53 -9.63 22.89
C GLU A 36 16.05 -10.04 22.99
N PRO A 37 15.36 -9.72 24.10
CA PRO A 37 13.93 -9.94 24.17
C PRO A 37 13.29 -9.22 23.00
N CYS A 38 12.58 -9.96 22.14
CA CYS A 38 11.85 -9.34 21.03
C CYS A 38 10.99 -8.21 21.61
N LYS A 39 11.23 -6.97 21.19
CA LYS A 39 10.49 -5.81 21.68
C LYS A 39 9.00 -6.10 21.49
N ASN A 40 8.27 -6.24 22.59
CA ASN A 40 6.83 -6.52 22.53
C ASN A 40 6.02 -5.27 22.14
N ALA A 41 6.68 -4.12 22.00
CA ALA A 41 6.19 -2.91 21.38
C ALA A 41 7.34 -2.12 20.75
N SER A 42 7.10 -1.43 19.64
CA SER A 42 8.01 -0.41 19.08
C SER A 42 7.20 0.62 18.28
N SER A 43 7.88 1.57 17.65
CA SER A 43 7.27 2.60 16.81
C SER A 43 8.08 2.81 15.54
N PHE A 44 7.40 3.20 14.47
CA PHE A 44 8.00 3.57 13.18
C PHE A 44 7.11 4.60 12.49
N ASN A 45 7.64 5.31 11.51
CA ASN A 45 6.89 6.26 10.69
C ASN A 45 6.63 5.75 9.26
N LEU A 46 5.63 6.31 8.60
CA LEU A 46 5.40 6.11 7.17
C LEU A 46 5.08 7.45 6.52
N LEU A 47 5.83 7.78 5.48
CA LEU A 47 5.52 8.86 4.55
C LEU A 47 4.82 8.29 3.31
N THR A 48 3.77 8.93 2.83
CA THR A 48 3.27 8.72 1.46
C THR A 48 3.19 10.03 0.71
N TYR A 49 3.55 10.03 -0.57
CA TYR A 49 3.69 11.26 -1.34
C TYR A 49 3.59 11.03 -2.85
N ASN A 50 2.61 11.67 -3.51
CA ASN A 50 2.62 11.84 -4.96
C ASN A 50 3.73 12.86 -5.33
N VAL A 51 4.72 12.43 -6.12
CA VAL A 51 5.91 13.22 -6.47
C VAL A 51 5.77 14.01 -7.78
N ALA A 52 4.54 14.18 -8.29
CA ALA A 52 4.23 15.03 -9.45
C ALA A 52 4.96 14.64 -10.76
N GLY A 53 5.43 13.39 -10.87
CA GLY A 53 6.39 12.95 -11.90
C GLY A 53 5.81 12.69 -13.29
N LEU A 54 4.51 12.91 -13.52
CA LEU A 54 3.93 12.93 -14.87
C LEU A 54 4.57 14.01 -15.76
N PRO A 55 4.82 13.76 -17.06
CA PRO A 55 5.22 14.79 -18.02
C PRO A 55 4.20 15.94 -18.15
N GLU A 56 4.67 17.17 -18.37
CA GLU A 56 3.81 18.38 -18.52
C GLU A 56 2.77 18.29 -19.64
N ILE A 57 3.01 17.46 -20.67
CA ILE A 57 2.07 17.22 -21.76
C ILE A 57 0.87 16.36 -21.33
N ILE A 58 0.99 15.66 -20.20
CA ILE A 58 -0.07 14.82 -19.59
C ILE A 58 -0.71 15.58 -18.42
N ASN A 59 0.09 16.12 -17.48
CA ASN A 59 -0.41 16.94 -16.36
C ASN A 59 0.44 18.20 -16.15
N ARG A 60 -0.20 19.38 -16.23
CA ARG A 60 0.39 20.69 -15.91
C ARG A 60 0.11 21.08 -14.46
N ASN A 61 0.72 20.37 -13.53
CA ASN A 61 0.60 20.60 -12.09
C ASN A 61 1.48 21.73 -11.52
N GLY A 62 1.93 22.69 -12.35
CA GLY A 62 2.62 23.90 -11.89
C GLY A 62 4.06 23.74 -11.38
N ILE A 63 4.61 22.53 -11.35
CA ILE A 63 6.00 22.28 -10.93
C ILE A 63 6.97 22.61 -12.08
N GLU A 64 7.54 23.83 -12.07
CA GLU A 64 8.37 24.41 -13.15
C GLU A 64 9.67 23.65 -13.46
N ASP A 65 10.32 23.06 -12.44
CA ASP A 65 11.51 22.21 -12.64
C ASP A 65 11.34 20.90 -11.88
N LYS A 66 10.73 19.92 -12.56
CA LYS A 66 10.53 18.57 -12.02
C LYS A 66 11.84 17.85 -11.71
N LYS A 67 12.95 18.17 -12.38
CA LYS A 67 14.26 17.54 -12.14
C LYS A 67 14.90 18.05 -10.85
N LEU A 68 14.81 19.36 -10.59
CA LEU A 68 15.17 19.95 -9.30
C LEU A 68 14.23 19.45 -8.20
N ALA A 69 12.94 19.30 -8.49
CA ALA A 69 11.97 18.76 -7.54
C ALA A 69 12.34 17.33 -7.11
N ALA A 70 12.46 16.38 -8.04
CA ALA A 70 12.83 15.00 -7.75
C ALA A 70 14.17 14.87 -6.98
N ALA A 71 15.18 15.66 -7.37
CA ALA A 71 16.47 15.68 -6.66
C ALA A 71 16.35 16.21 -5.21
N ARG A 72 15.49 17.22 -4.97
CA ARG A 72 15.18 17.71 -3.62
C ARG A 72 14.34 16.73 -2.80
N ILE A 73 13.40 16.03 -3.43
CA ILE A 73 12.59 15.01 -2.76
C ILE A 73 13.52 13.92 -2.21
N GLY A 74 14.45 13.39 -3.02
CA GLY A 74 15.44 12.41 -2.54
C GLY A 74 16.33 12.95 -1.41
N LEU A 75 16.79 14.21 -1.53
CA LEU A 75 17.56 14.89 -0.49
C LEU A 75 16.81 14.95 0.84
N HIS A 76 15.54 15.41 0.84
CA HIS A 76 14.75 15.58 2.05
C HIS A 76 14.28 14.24 2.66
N LEU A 77 14.04 13.21 1.84
CA LEU A 77 13.79 11.84 2.33
C LEU A 77 14.97 11.29 3.14
N ARG A 78 16.20 11.57 2.69
CA ARG A 78 17.45 11.26 3.41
C ARG A 78 17.66 12.11 4.66
N GLU A 79 17.37 13.41 4.59
CA GLU A 79 17.60 14.35 5.70
C GLU A 79 16.68 14.08 6.89
N GLU A 80 15.40 13.79 6.62
CA GLU A 80 14.39 13.48 7.65
C GLU A 80 14.41 12.01 8.11
N ALA A 81 15.07 11.13 7.34
CA ALA A 81 15.24 9.70 7.62
C ALA A 81 13.92 8.97 8.00
N TYR A 82 12.91 9.08 7.13
CA TYR A 82 11.65 8.36 7.27
C TYR A 82 11.87 6.83 7.35
N ASP A 83 11.01 6.10 8.06
CA ASP A 83 11.19 4.65 8.28
C ASP A 83 10.71 3.82 7.07
N VAL A 84 9.61 4.26 6.46
CA VAL A 84 9.01 3.74 5.23
C VAL A 84 8.51 4.91 4.39
N VAL A 85 8.75 4.87 3.10
CA VAL A 85 8.30 5.88 2.13
C VAL A 85 7.51 5.20 1.02
N HIS A 86 6.32 5.69 0.69
CA HIS A 86 5.51 5.26 -0.46
C HIS A 86 5.37 6.42 -1.45
N LEU A 87 5.92 6.28 -2.65
CA LEU A 87 5.86 7.31 -3.69
C LEU A 87 4.80 6.97 -4.75
N GLN A 88 4.07 7.99 -5.22
CA GLN A 88 3.13 7.90 -6.34
C GLN A 88 3.56 8.87 -7.47
N GLU A 89 3.22 8.57 -8.72
CA GLU A 89 3.77 9.23 -9.93
C GLU A 89 5.30 9.18 -10.08
N ASP A 90 5.98 8.26 -9.41
CA ASP A 90 7.43 8.10 -9.50
C ASP A 90 7.82 7.32 -10.77
N PHE A 91 7.66 7.99 -11.91
CA PHE A 91 7.97 7.49 -13.26
C PHE A 91 9.42 7.86 -13.66
N HIS A 92 9.57 8.77 -14.63
CA HIS A 92 10.80 9.10 -15.36
C HIS A 92 11.91 9.81 -14.57
N LEU A 93 11.69 10.08 -13.28
CA LEU A 93 12.63 10.80 -12.41
C LEU A 93 13.07 10.00 -11.18
N HIS A 94 12.63 8.74 -11.05
CA HIS A 94 13.03 7.82 -9.98
C HIS A 94 14.54 7.83 -9.71
N ASP A 95 15.36 7.71 -10.76
CA ASP A 95 16.83 7.80 -10.72
C ASP A 95 17.35 9.07 -10.01
N ARG A 96 16.64 10.20 -10.14
CA ARG A 96 16.99 11.47 -9.48
C ARG A 96 16.62 11.49 -8.01
N ILE A 97 15.57 10.78 -7.62
CA ILE A 97 15.20 10.60 -6.21
C ILE A 97 16.21 9.66 -5.55
N ILE A 98 16.38 8.43 -6.05
CA ILE A 98 17.26 7.42 -5.44
C ILE A 98 18.74 7.84 -5.35
N THR A 99 19.24 8.63 -6.31
CA THR A 99 20.63 9.15 -6.28
C THR A 99 20.85 10.20 -5.17
N ASN A 100 19.78 10.81 -4.64
CA ASN A 100 19.85 11.77 -3.53
C ASN A 100 19.32 11.20 -2.20
N ASP A 101 18.67 10.04 -2.24
CA ASP A 101 18.22 9.28 -1.08
C ASP A 101 19.37 8.42 -0.47
N ASN A 102 19.10 7.67 0.60
CA ASN A 102 20.05 6.70 1.19
C ASN A 102 19.42 5.46 1.85
N HIS A 103 18.11 5.21 1.71
CA HIS A 103 17.45 4.04 2.30
C HIS A 103 18.07 2.71 1.80
N THR A 104 18.23 1.74 2.71
CA THR A 104 18.87 0.45 2.40
C THR A 104 18.01 -0.50 1.56
N TYR A 105 16.69 -0.33 1.57
CA TYR A 105 15.76 -1.01 0.66
C TYR A 105 15.08 0.01 -0.23
N GLN A 106 15.18 -0.17 -1.55
CA GLN A 106 14.52 0.65 -2.56
C GLN A 106 13.93 -0.26 -3.65
N THR A 107 12.68 -0.04 -4.04
CA THR A 107 12.05 -0.79 -5.15
C THR A 107 12.47 -0.19 -6.49
N PHE A 108 12.89 -1.01 -7.45
CA PHE A 108 13.11 -0.56 -8.83
C PHE A 108 11.81 -0.02 -9.44
N SER A 109 11.89 1.15 -10.09
CA SER A 109 10.80 1.67 -10.91
C SER A 109 10.33 0.66 -11.97
N SER A 110 9.03 0.64 -12.20
CA SER A 110 8.36 -0.12 -13.26
C SER A 110 8.63 0.42 -14.68
N GLY A 111 9.15 1.64 -14.81
CA GLY A 111 9.36 2.32 -16.09
C GLY A 111 8.64 3.68 -16.18
N ASP A 112 8.74 4.30 -17.35
CA ASP A 112 8.11 5.57 -17.69
C ASP A 112 6.57 5.46 -17.80
N VAL A 113 5.88 6.60 -17.91
CA VAL A 113 4.44 6.62 -18.23
C VAL A 113 4.18 5.86 -19.53
N ILE A 114 3.06 5.14 -19.59
CA ILE A 114 2.67 4.07 -20.54
C ILE A 114 3.04 2.67 -20.06
N ASP A 115 4.29 2.44 -19.63
CA ASP A 115 4.74 1.10 -19.21
C ASP A 115 4.73 0.90 -17.68
N GLY A 116 4.90 1.97 -16.92
CA GLY A 116 5.02 1.96 -15.46
C GLY A 116 3.74 2.29 -14.68
N ASP A 117 3.65 1.78 -13.45
CA ASP A 117 2.56 2.09 -12.52
C ASP A 117 2.79 3.39 -11.73
N GLY A 118 4.04 3.87 -11.67
CA GLY A 118 4.46 5.08 -10.96
C GLY A 118 4.51 4.93 -9.44
N LEU A 119 4.59 3.70 -8.92
CA LEU A 119 4.56 3.39 -7.49
C LEU A 119 5.91 2.84 -7.05
N ASN A 120 6.55 3.46 -6.05
CA ASN A 120 7.80 2.94 -5.48
C ASN A 120 7.80 2.97 -3.94
N THR A 121 8.72 2.24 -3.32
CA THR A 121 8.89 2.21 -1.87
C THR A 121 10.36 2.24 -1.50
N PHE A 122 10.71 3.12 -0.56
CA PHE A 122 11.99 3.12 0.12
C PHE A 122 11.79 2.79 1.60
N SER A 123 12.75 2.12 2.24
CA SER A 123 12.69 1.80 3.67
C SER A 123 14.06 1.40 4.22
N TRP A 124 14.23 1.52 5.54
CA TRP A 124 15.36 0.94 6.27
C TRP A 124 15.17 -0.56 6.58
N TYR A 125 13.97 -1.10 6.34
CA TYR A 125 13.57 -2.45 6.76
C TYR A 125 13.53 -3.47 5.61
N ASN A 126 13.99 -4.69 5.89
CA ASN A 126 13.98 -5.79 4.94
C ASN A 126 12.55 -6.28 4.65
N CYS A 127 12.25 -6.48 3.37
CA CYS A 127 10.94 -6.92 2.89
C CYS A 127 11.07 -8.26 2.14
N SER A 128 10.14 -9.19 2.37
CA SER A 128 10.22 -10.58 1.86
C SER A 128 9.41 -10.86 0.59
N ILE A 129 8.43 -10.00 0.31
CA ILE A 129 7.53 -10.06 -0.86
C ILE A 129 7.46 -8.64 -1.43
N PHE A 130 7.46 -8.50 -2.75
CA PHE A 130 7.10 -7.28 -3.45
C PHE A 130 6.41 -7.65 -4.78
N ASP A 131 5.14 -7.30 -4.90
CA ASP A 131 4.31 -7.49 -6.10
C ASP A 131 3.78 -6.14 -6.61
N ARG A 132 3.50 -6.03 -7.92
CA ARG A 132 2.83 -4.90 -8.57
C ARG A 132 1.49 -5.37 -9.19
N TYR A 133 0.40 -4.62 -8.96
CA TYR A 133 -0.96 -4.99 -9.37
C TYR A 133 -1.73 -3.81 -10.01
N THR A 134 -1.74 -3.77 -11.34
CA THR A 134 -2.55 -2.83 -12.16
C THR A 134 -4.05 -2.95 -11.86
N TRP A 135 -4.79 -1.84 -11.88
CA TRP A 135 -6.25 -1.84 -11.78
C TRP A 135 -6.89 -2.51 -13.01
N LYS A 136 -8.00 -3.23 -12.78
CA LYS A 136 -8.78 -3.84 -13.87
C LYS A 136 -9.73 -2.89 -14.59
N GLU A 137 -10.08 -1.79 -13.94
CA GLU A 137 -11.00 -0.76 -14.42
C GLU A 137 -10.32 0.60 -14.25
N CYS A 138 -10.45 1.48 -15.23
CA CYS A 138 -9.86 2.82 -15.25
C CYS A 138 -10.78 3.79 -16.03
N ALA A 139 -10.67 5.09 -15.77
CA ALA A 139 -11.33 6.13 -16.55
C ALA A 139 -10.38 6.67 -17.64
N ILE A 140 -10.90 6.77 -18.87
CA ILE A 140 -10.17 7.39 -19.99
C ILE A 140 -10.08 8.93 -19.80
N ASN A 141 -11.00 9.52 -19.03
CA ASN A 141 -11.20 10.97 -18.93
C ASN A 141 -10.02 11.72 -18.29
N GLY A 142 -9.34 11.13 -17.30
CA GLY A 142 -8.19 11.72 -16.60
C GLY A 142 -6.82 11.32 -17.16
N GLY A 143 -6.80 10.45 -18.18
CA GLY A 143 -5.57 9.80 -18.65
C GLY A 143 -5.12 8.61 -17.81
N ASP A 144 -5.90 8.18 -16.80
CA ASP A 144 -5.58 7.06 -15.92
C ASP A 144 -5.40 5.73 -16.66
N CYS A 145 -6.15 5.51 -17.74
CA CYS A 145 -5.95 4.37 -18.64
C CYS A 145 -4.69 4.45 -19.54
N LEU A 146 -3.91 5.54 -19.50
CA LEU A 146 -2.70 5.71 -20.33
C LEU A 146 -1.44 5.16 -19.67
N THR A 147 -1.52 4.65 -18.44
CA THR A 147 -0.40 4.01 -17.72
C THR A 147 -0.98 2.96 -16.76
N PRO A 148 -0.29 1.87 -16.43
CA PRO A 148 -0.83 0.80 -15.58
C PRO A 148 -0.94 1.16 -14.08
N LYS A 149 -1.64 2.25 -13.73
CA LYS A 149 -1.99 2.62 -12.33
C LYS A 149 -2.55 1.41 -11.57
N GLY A 150 -2.26 1.33 -10.28
CA GLY A 150 -2.54 0.14 -9.49
C GLY A 150 -2.23 0.29 -8.00
N PHE A 151 -1.81 -0.82 -7.41
CA PHE A 151 -1.16 -0.86 -6.11
C PHE A 151 0.07 -1.77 -6.13
N THR A 152 1.05 -1.51 -5.27
CA THR A 152 2.06 -2.50 -4.90
C THR A 152 1.66 -3.19 -3.60
N TYR A 153 2.21 -4.37 -3.35
CA TYR A 153 2.03 -5.12 -2.12
C TYR A 153 3.37 -5.67 -1.63
N MET A 154 3.66 -5.50 -0.35
CA MET A 154 4.88 -6.02 0.28
C MET A 154 4.70 -6.37 1.75
N THR A 155 5.51 -7.30 2.25
CA THR A 155 5.56 -7.66 3.68
C THR A 155 6.89 -7.17 4.28
N SER A 156 6.83 -6.22 5.22
CA SER A 156 7.98 -5.58 5.88
C SER A 156 8.18 -6.10 7.31
N HIS A 157 9.44 -6.09 7.76
CA HIS A 157 9.89 -6.63 9.05
C HIS A 157 10.47 -5.52 9.94
N ILE A 158 9.60 -4.88 10.72
CA ILE A 158 9.89 -3.65 11.47
C ILE A 158 10.06 -3.99 12.96
N ASP A 159 11.29 -4.00 13.50
CA ASP A 159 11.55 -4.31 14.92
C ASP A 159 10.97 -5.66 15.43
N GLY A 160 10.67 -6.61 14.52
CA GLY A 160 10.00 -7.88 14.86
C GLY A 160 8.46 -7.83 14.79
N LEU A 161 7.90 -6.80 14.15
CA LEU A 161 6.58 -6.76 13.53
C LEU A 161 6.67 -7.27 12.09
N GLU A 162 5.80 -8.21 11.71
CA GLU A 162 5.50 -8.51 10.31
C GLU A 162 4.23 -7.72 9.92
N VAL A 163 4.36 -6.79 8.98
CA VAL A 163 3.25 -5.93 8.52
C VAL A 163 3.15 -5.94 7.00
N ASP A 164 1.92 -6.03 6.50
CA ASP A 164 1.64 -5.90 5.08
C ASP A 164 1.42 -4.44 4.72
N LEU A 165 2.20 -3.94 3.77
CA LEU A 165 2.15 -2.58 3.26
C LEU A 165 1.61 -2.58 1.84
N TYR A 166 0.81 -1.56 1.52
CA TYR A 166 0.24 -1.34 0.20
C TYR A 166 0.41 0.13 -0.20
N ASN A 167 1.23 0.39 -1.21
CA ASN A 167 1.28 1.67 -1.92
C ASN A 167 0.23 1.67 -3.03
N LEU A 168 -0.54 2.74 -3.24
CA LEU A 168 -1.47 2.84 -4.36
C LEU A 168 -1.62 4.26 -4.95
N HIS A 169 -2.03 4.30 -6.21
CA HIS A 169 -2.54 5.52 -6.86
C HIS A 169 -3.87 5.15 -7.53
N ALA A 170 -4.97 5.62 -6.95
CA ALA A 170 -6.33 5.40 -7.44
C ALA A 170 -6.69 6.31 -8.63
N ASP A 171 -7.63 5.85 -9.45
CA ASP A 171 -8.14 6.55 -10.63
C ASP A 171 -8.61 7.99 -10.34
N ALA A 172 -8.13 8.97 -11.10
CA ALA A 172 -8.24 10.40 -10.81
C ALA A 172 -9.58 11.03 -11.25
N GLY A 173 -9.83 12.26 -10.81
CA GLY A 173 -11.03 13.00 -11.22
C GLY A 173 -12.28 12.68 -10.40
N ASN A 174 -13.45 13.14 -10.87
CA ASN A 174 -14.65 13.29 -10.06
C ASN A 174 -15.99 12.98 -10.78
N GLN A 175 -15.93 12.52 -12.04
CA GLN A 175 -17.09 12.08 -12.82
C GLN A 175 -17.57 10.67 -12.41
N TRP A 176 -18.63 10.18 -13.06
CA TRP A 176 -19.16 8.84 -12.78
C TRP A 176 -18.21 7.67 -13.13
N PRO A 177 -17.53 7.65 -14.30
CA PRO A 177 -16.56 6.59 -14.62
C PRO A 177 -15.42 6.54 -13.59
N ASP A 178 -14.91 7.71 -13.26
CA ASP A 178 -13.80 7.93 -12.32
C ASP A 178 -14.10 7.29 -10.95
N ARG A 179 -15.27 7.59 -10.37
CA ARG A 179 -15.74 7.00 -9.11
C ARG A 179 -16.03 5.49 -9.22
N LEU A 180 -16.41 5.00 -10.40
CA LEU A 180 -16.64 3.57 -10.63
C LEU A 180 -15.30 2.80 -10.69
N ALA A 181 -14.30 3.33 -11.39
CA ALA A 181 -12.95 2.78 -11.44
C ALA A 181 -12.33 2.72 -10.03
N ARG A 182 -12.38 3.82 -9.26
CA ARG A 182 -11.98 3.80 -7.83
C ARG A 182 -12.75 2.77 -7.00
N SER A 183 -14.05 2.62 -7.23
CA SER A 183 -14.88 1.63 -6.52
C SER A 183 -14.44 0.19 -6.79
N GLU A 184 -14.18 -0.18 -8.04
CA GLU A 184 -13.73 -1.53 -8.41
C GLU A 184 -12.26 -1.79 -8.07
N GLY A 185 -11.42 -0.74 -8.11
CA GLY A 185 -10.04 -0.77 -7.61
C GLY A 185 -9.98 -1.07 -6.12
N LEU A 186 -10.77 -0.38 -5.28
CA LEU A 186 -10.86 -0.70 -3.85
C LEU A 186 -11.43 -2.11 -3.60
N ASP A 187 -12.37 -2.61 -4.41
CA ASP A 187 -12.78 -4.02 -4.30
C ASP A 187 -11.68 -4.99 -4.74
N GLN A 188 -10.86 -4.65 -5.74
CA GLN A 188 -9.70 -5.45 -6.15
C GLN A 188 -8.67 -5.52 -5.02
N LEU A 189 -8.35 -4.38 -4.40
CA LEU A 189 -7.46 -4.25 -3.26
C LEU A 189 -7.99 -5.05 -2.05
N LEU A 190 -9.26 -4.91 -1.68
CA LEU A 190 -9.87 -5.67 -0.57
C LEU A 190 -9.94 -7.18 -0.85
N ARG A 191 -10.18 -7.59 -2.11
CA ARG A 191 -10.08 -9.00 -2.55
C ARG A 191 -8.65 -9.52 -2.39
N HIS A 192 -7.63 -8.70 -2.66
CA HIS A 192 -6.22 -9.04 -2.43
C HIS A 192 -5.89 -9.19 -0.94
N ILE A 193 -6.18 -8.15 -0.13
CA ILE A 193 -5.96 -8.11 1.33
C ILE A 193 -6.62 -9.31 2.02
N LYS A 194 -7.83 -9.70 1.61
CA LYS A 194 -8.54 -10.87 2.16
C LYS A 194 -7.85 -12.20 1.85
N LYS A 195 -7.19 -12.31 0.69
CA LYS A 195 -6.49 -13.53 0.24
C LYS A 195 -5.10 -13.65 0.86
N HIS A 196 -4.36 -12.54 0.97
CA HIS A 196 -2.94 -12.55 1.32
C HIS A 196 -2.65 -12.06 2.74
N SER A 197 -3.39 -11.06 3.25
CA SER A 197 -3.12 -10.39 4.52
C SER A 197 -4.02 -10.86 5.68
N ASN A 198 -4.38 -12.15 5.69
CA ASN A 198 -5.30 -12.71 6.68
C ASN A 198 -4.65 -12.78 8.07
N GLY A 199 -5.20 -12.05 9.04
CA GLY A 199 -4.72 -12.04 10.43
C GLY A 199 -3.45 -11.21 10.69
N ARG A 200 -2.75 -10.73 9.67
CA ARG A 200 -1.66 -9.73 9.82
C ARG A 200 -2.21 -8.31 9.97
N PRO A 201 -1.45 -7.39 10.62
CA PRO A 201 -1.72 -5.95 10.52
C PRO A 201 -1.45 -5.48 9.08
N VAL A 202 -2.15 -4.42 8.67
CA VAL A 202 -2.05 -3.88 7.31
C VAL A 202 -2.05 -2.36 7.35
N ILE A 203 -1.22 -1.73 6.51
CA ILE A 203 -1.28 -0.30 6.18
C ILE A 203 -1.51 -0.16 4.67
N LEU A 204 -2.43 0.74 4.30
CA LEU A 204 -2.68 1.18 2.93
C LEU A 204 -2.36 2.68 2.89
N ALA A 205 -1.45 3.10 2.04
CA ALA A 205 -1.06 4.50 1.92
C ALA A 205 -0.87 4.87 0.45
N GLY A 206 -1.20 6.11 0.10
CA GLY A 206 -1.12 6.60 -1.28
C GLY A 206 -2.13 7.68 -1.60
N ASP A 207 -2.25 7.98 -2.89
CA ASP A 207 -3.30 8.83 -3.42
C ASP A 207 -4.57 7.99 -3.67
N PHE A 208 -5.63 8.28 -2.92
CA PHE A 208 -6.93 7.62 -3.05
C PHE A 208 -7.89 8.36 -4.01
N ASN A 209 -7.49 9.53 -4.53
CA ASN A 209 -8.28 10.42 -5.38
C ASN A 209 -9.71 10.71 -4.87
N ASP A 210 -9.90 10.68 -3.56
CA ASP A 210 -11.22 10.80 -2.93
C ASP A 210 -11.14 11.39 -1.52
N VAL A 211 -12.24 12.03 -1.06
CA VAL A 211 -12.32 12.66 0.27
C VAL A 211 -13.65 12.38 0.95
N TRP A 212 -13.70 12.51 2.28
CA TRP A 212 -14.87 12.18 3.06
C TRP A 212 -16.06 13.09 2.76
N THR A 213 -15.84 14.33 2.34
CA THR A 213 -16.93 15.23 1.91
C THR A 213 -17.57 14.86 0.57
N HIS A 214 -16.93 14.03 -0.27
CA HIS A 214 -17.39 13.76 -1.65
C HIS A 214 -18.68 12.93 -1.75
N PRO A 215 -19.61 13.31 -2.66
CA PRO A 215 -20.80 12.50 -2.95
C PRO A 215 -20.39 11.15 -3.56
N LYS A 216 -20.90 10.06 -2.99
CA LYS A 216 -20.58 8.68 -3.40
C LYS A 216 -19.09 8.32 -3.26
N ARG A 217 -18.39 8.89 -2.27
CA ARG A 217 -17.04 8.49 -1.85
C ARG A 217 -16.89 6.96 -1.75
N THR A 218 -15.81 6.42 -2.28
CA THR A 218 -15.51 4.98 -2.38
C THR A 218 -14.79 4.47 -1.13
N ILE A 219 -14.02 5.34 -0.46
CA ILE A 219 -13.22 5.05 0.73
C ILE A 219 -14.02 4.51 1.94
N ASN A 220 -15.35 4.66 1.97
CA ASN A 220 -16.23 3.97 2.93
C ASN A 220 -15.95 2.46 2.98
N LYS A 221 -15.62 1.84 1.82
CA LYS A 221 -15.32 0.40 1.72
C LYS A 221 -14.17 -0.05 2.64
N LEU A 222 -13.25 0.85 2.96
CA LEU A 222 -12.10 0.56 3.83
C LEU A 222 -12.52 0.56 5.30
N THR A 223 -13.33 1.53 5.73
CA THR A 223 -13.94 1.54 7.07
C THR A 223 -14.91 0.38 7.27
N ASP A 224 -15.70 0.03 6.24
CA ASP A 224 -16.58 -1.14 6.25
C ASP A 224 -15.80 -2.46 6.35
N ALA A 225 -14.56 -2.48 5.82
CA ALA A 225 -13.61 -3.59 5.96
C ALA A 225 -12.79 -3.54 7.27
N GLY A 226 -13.07 -2.61 8.18
CA GLY A 226 -12.43 -2.50 9.49
C GLY A 226 -11.06 -1.81 9.50
N PHE A 227 -10.78 -0.94 8.53
CA PHE A 227 -9.63 -0.02 8.57
C PHE A 227 -10.00 1.32 9.23
N THR A 228 -9.03 1.90 9.93
CA THR A 228 -9.07 3.26 10.49
C THR A 228 -8.31 4.21 9.56
N ASP A 229 -8.90 5.36 9.23
CA ASP A 229 -8.19 6.48 8.60
C ASP A 229 -7.42 7.27 9.69
N ALA A 230 -6.11 7.44 9.49
CA ALA A 230 -5.24 8.13 10.45
C ALA A 230 -5.57 9.64 10.59
N TRP A 231 -5.95 10.31 9.50
CA TRP A 231 -6.36 11.72 9.53
C TRP A 231 -7.68 11.88 10.29
N VAL A 232 -8.69 11.04 9.97
CA VAL A 232 -9.99 11.08 10.67
C VAL A 232 -9.80 10.87 12.17
N LYS A 233 -8.97 9.90 12.56
CA LYS A 233 -8.67 9.64 13.98
C LYS A 233 -8.04 10.85 14.66
N LEU A 234 -6.96 11.39 14.08
CA LEU A 234 -6.04 12.29 14.79
C LEU A 234 -6.36 13.79 14.62
N HIS A 235 -6.98 14.19 13.50
CA HIS A 235 -7.31 15.59 13.19
C HIS A 235 -8.80 15.86 12.98
N HIS A 236 -9.65 14.82 12.92
CA HIS A 236 -11.11 14.95 12.90
C HIS A 236 -11.81 14.16 14.05
N ASN A 237 -11.10 13.99 15.18
CA ASN A 237 -11.60 13.42 16.44
C ASN A 237 -12.31 12.06 16.31
N GLY A 238 -11.85 11.19 15.40
CA GLY A 238 -12.44 9.88 15.13
C GLY A 238 -13.83 9.91 14.47
N THR A 239 -14.34 11.10 14.13
CA THR A 239 -15.65 11.27 13.51
C THR A 239 -15.47 11.37 12.00
N ILE A 240 -16.08 10.50 11.20
CA ILE A 240 -15.99 10.61 9.73
C ILE A 240 -16.76 11.86 9.27
N PRO A 241 -16.17 12.75 8.44
CA PRO A 241 -16.86 13.94 7.91
C PRO A 241 -18.18 13.62 7.18
N GLU A 242 -19.10 14.58 7.22
CA GLU A 242 -20.41 14.46 6.58
C GLU A 242 -20.28 14.40 5.04
N ASN A 243 -20.97 13.43 4.43
CA ASN A 243 -21.10 13.35 2.98
C ASN A 243 -22.16 14.35 2.47
N ASN A 244 -21.82 15.63 2.45
CA ASN A 244 -22.70 16.72 2.00
C ASN A 244 -22.31 17.32 0.64
N GLY A 245 -21.21 16.85 0.03
CA GLY A 245 -20.75 17.29 -1.29
C GLY A 245 -20.25 18.74 -1.36
N LYS A 246 -20.10 19.42 -0.23
CA LYS A 246 -19.45 20.74 -0.18
C LYS A 246 -17.95 20.55 -0.35
N SER A 247 -17.30 21.49 -1.05
CA SER A 247 -15.84 21.61 -0.95
C SER A 247 -15.45 21.83 0.51
N ASN A 248 -14.41 21.16 0.95
CA ASN A 248 -13.78 21.36 2.26
C ASN A 248 -12.95 22.67 2.31
N GLY A 249 -12.89 23.44 1.21
CA GLY A 249 -12.21 24.72 1.13
C GLY A 249 -10.68 24.64 1.22
N CYS A 250 -10.11 23.43 1.11
CA CYS A 250 -8.70 23.19 1.38
C CYS A 250 -7.81 23.75 0.26
N ALA A 251 -6.73 24.43 0.66
CA ALA A 251 -5.62 24.72 -0.24
C ALA A 251 -4.96 23.41 -0.69
N HIS A 252 -4.33 23.44 -1.87
CA HIS A 252 -3.57 22.33 -2.42
C HIS A 252 -2.17 22.88 -2.79
N PRO A 253 -1.11 22.55 -2.03
CA PRO A 253 -1.11 21.74 -0.81
C PRO A 253 -1.81 22.42 0.40
N PRO A 254 -2.34 21.63 1.36
CA PRO A 254 -2.99 22.10 2.57
C PRO A 254 -2.07 22.96 3.45
N GLN A 255 -2.66 23.97 4.10
CA GLN A 255 -1.92 24.90 4.98
C GLN A 255 -1.73 24.37 6.41
N ASN A 256 -2.46 23.32 6.81
CA ASN A 256 -2.33 22.65 8.10
C ASN A 256 -3.19 21.36 8.11
N ASN A 257 -3.04 20.55 9.16
CA ASN A 257 -3.68 19.24 9.29
C ASN A 257 -5.21 19.24 9.44
N SER A 258 -5.89 20.38 9.64
CA SER A 258 -7.37 20.42 9.64
C SER A 258 -7.97 20.34 8.23
N CYS A 259 -7.16 20.55 7.19
CA CYS A 259 -7.54 20.37 5.81
C CYS A 259 -7.53 18.87 5.43
N GLU A 260 -8.51 18.42 4.65
CA GLU A 260 -8.53 17.04 4.13
C GLU A 260 -8.07 17.00 2.67
N VAL A 261 -7.17 16.07 2.32
CA VAL A 261 -6.71 15.83 0.93
C VAL A 261 -6.98 14.40 0.47
N VAL A 262 -6.72 14.13 -0.81
CA VAL A 262 -6.90 12.82 -1.46
C VAL A 262 -5.86 11.77 -1.05
N ASP A 263 -4.66 12.21 -0.66
CA ASP A 263 -3.61 11.38 -0.06
C ASP A 263 -4.02 10.93 1.36
N LYS A 264 -3.97 9.62 1.62
CA LYS A 264 -4.44 9.04 2.89
C LYS A 264 -3.57 7.91 3.37
N VAL A 265 -3.71 7.61 4.67
CA VAL A 265 -3.13 6.44 5.33
C VAL A 265 -4.23 5.74 6.12
N PHE A 266 -4.64 4.56 5.64
CA PHE A 266 -5.55 3.64 6.32
C PHE A 266 -4.76 2.51 6.96
N TYR A 267 -5.16 2.07 8.15
CA TYR A 267 -4.51 0.93 8.81
C TYR A 267 -5.50 0.04 9.55
N ARG A 268 -5.10 -1.21 9.80
CA ARG A 268 -5.79 -2.09 10.75
C ARG A 268 -4.81 -2.93 11.56
N SER A 269 -5.15 -3.12 12.83
CA SER A 269 -4.47 -4.07 13.72
C SER A 269 -4.57 -5.52 13.20
N GLY A 270 -3.59 -6.35 13.57
CA GLY A 270 -3.58 -7.79 13.28
C GLY A 270 -4.34 -8.61 14.33
N LYS A 271 -4.35 -9.93 14.16
CA LYS A 271 -4.88 -10.90 15.14
C LYS A 271 -4.07 -10.87 16.44
N PHE A 272 -2.75 -10.88 16.32
CA PHE A 272 -1.79 -10.92 17.43
C PHE A 272 -1.05 -9.59 17.67
N VAL A 273 -1.32 -8.57 16.86
CA VAL A 273 -0.70 -7.25 16.94
C VAL A 273 -1.77 -6.18 17.13
N HIS A 274 -1.54 -5.26 18.05
CA HIS A 274 -2.16 -3.94 18.04
C HIS A 274 -1.23 -3.01 17.25
N LEU A 275 -1.77 -2.34 16.24
CA LEU A 275 -1.11 -1.31 15.45
C LEU A 275 -2.02 -0.08 15.50
N ASP A 276 -1.45 1.08 15.81
CA ASP A 276 -2.21 2.31 16.04
C ASP A 276 -1.44 3.55 15.57
N ALA A 277 -2.11 4.44 14.82
CA ALA A 277 -1.53 5.71 14.39
C ALA A 277 -1.53 6.70 15.56
N VAL A 278 -0.36 7.26 15.91
CA VAL A 278 -0.17 8.15 17.07
C VAL A 278 0.16 9.60 16.72
N LYS A 279 0.67 9.86 15.51
CA LYS A 279 0.87 11.21 14.94
C LYS A 279 0.48 11.20 13.46
N PHE A 280 -0.03 12.33 12.97
CA PHE A 280 -0.24 12.60 11.54
C PHE A 280 0.26 14.01 11.25
N ASN A 281 0.97 14.23 10.14
CA ASN A 281 1.35 15.56 9.66
C ASN A 281 1.39 15.63 8.12
N TYR A 282 1.00 16.78 7.56
CA TYR A 282 1.40 17.19 6.22
C TYR A 282 2.78 17.84 6.29
N GLU A 283 3.80 17.21 5.70
CA GLU A 283 5.20 17.70 5.75
C GLU A 283 5.49 18.77 4.68
N SER A 284 4.48 19.58 4.35
CA SER A 284 4.51 20.57 3.26
C SER A 284 5.49 21.73 3.47
N GLU A 285 5.93 21.98 4.70
CA GLU A 285 6.97 22.98 4.99
C GLU A 285 8.39 22.45 4.74
N ILE A 286 8.58 21.12 4.73
CA ILE A 286 9.87 20.46 4.50
C ILE A 286 10.11 20.29 3.00
N PHE A 287 9.11 19.78 2.26
CA PHE A 287 9.23 19.46 0.84
C PHE A 287 9.00 20.69 -0.06
N VAL A 288 9.92 21.65 0.04
CA VAL A 288 9.90 22.91 -0.71
C VAL A 288 11.23 23.24 -1.44
N THR A 289 11.17 24.18 -2.37
CA THR A 289 12.35 24.84 -2.94
C THR A 289 12.97 25.80 -1.92
N LYS A 290 14.18 26.30 -2.20
CA LYS A 290 14.81 27.42 -1.46
C LYS A 290 14.05 28.76 -1.54
N TYR A 291 12.89 28.79 -2.20
CA TYR A 291 11.99 29.93 -2.34
C TYR A 291 10.58 29.60 -1.80
N ASN A 292 10.45 28.57 -0.96
CA ASN A 292 9.22 28.07 -0.34
C ASN A 292 8.13 27.65 -1.35
N SER A 293 8.51 27.33 -2.59
CA SER A 293 7.61 26.72 -3.59
C SER A 293 7.48 25.23 -3.32
N PRO A 294 6.29 24.60 -3.40
CA PRO A 294 6.15 23.15 -3.27
C PRO A 294 6.99 22.35 -4.29
N LEU A 295 7.37 21.12 -3.94
CA LEU A 295 8.03 20.18 -4.86
C LEU A 295 7.04 19.26 -5.60
N SER A 296 5.77 19.30 -5.22
CA SER A 296 4.63 18.59 -5.82
C SER A 296 3.36 19.43 -5.63
N ASP A 297 2.31 19.16 -6.42
CA ASP A 297 0.96 19.69 -6.18
C ASP A 297 0.23 18.99 -5.02
N HIS A 298 0.71 17.81 -4.63
CA HIS A 298 0.28 17.07 -3.44
C HIS A 298 1.10 17.45 -2.19
N ALA A 299 0.57 17.14 -1.00
CA ALA A 299 1.33 17.21 0.24
C ALA A 299 1.88 15.83 0.65
N PRO A 300 3.14 15.74 1.12
CA PRO A 300 3.64 14.53 1.76
C PRO A 300 2.87 14.26 3.06
N VAL A 301 2.32 13.07 3.20
CA VAL A 301 1.52 12.65 4.36
C VAL A 301 2.36 11.71 5.24
N ARG A 302 2.76 12.20 6.42
CA ARG A 302 3.43 11.39 7.45
C ARG A 302 2.42 10.85 8.46
N VAL A 303 2.55 9.57 8.80
CA VAL A 303 1.92 8.97 9.99
C VAL A 303 2.98 8.26 10.83
N ASP A 304 3.07 8.61 12.12
CA ASP A 304 3.82 7.81 13.09
C ASP A 304 2.91 6.72 13.66
N PHE A 305 3.39 5.48 13.67
CA PHE A 305 2.70 4.31 14.21
C PHE A 305 3.38 3.82 15.49
N ALA A 306 2.57 3.47 16.48
CA ALA A 306 2.97 2.61 17.59
C ALA A 306 2.37 1.22 17.38
N TRP A 307 3.11 0.16 17.72
CA TRP A 307 2.60 -1.20 17.68
C TRP A 307 3.00 -1.99 18.93
N SER A 308 2.20 -3.01 19.26
CA SER A 308 2.51 -3.96 20.33
C SER A 308 1.93 -5.34 20.06
N ARG A 309 2.54 -6.37 20.66
CA ARG A 309 2.00 -7.73 20.65
C ARG A 309 0.84 -7.82 21.64
N LYS A 310 -0.31 -8.29 21.15
CA LYS A 310 -1.48 -8.55 21.99
C LYS A 310 -1.16 -9.72 22.92
N ALA A 311 -1.51 -9.58 24.19
CA ALA A 311 -1.40 -10.66 25.16
C ALA A 311 -2.13 -11.91 24.62
N VAL A 312 -1.40 -13.02 24.52
CA VAL A 312 -2.03 -14.33 24.31
C VAL A 312 -2.83 -14.61 25.57
N LYS A 313 -4.15 -14.76 25.43
CA LYS A 313 -4.95 -15.33 26.52
C LYS A 313 -4.63 -16.81 26.53
N ASP A 314 -3.96 -17.28 27.58
CA ASP A 314 -3.65 -18.69 27.73
C ASP A 314 -4.94 -19.51 27.60
N HIS A 315 -4.94 -20.43 26.64
CA HIS A 315 -5.92 -21.50 26.64
C HIS A 315 -5.67 -22.28 27.91
N LYS A 316 -6.71 -22.41 28.75
CA LYS A 316 -6.65 -23.00 30.09
C LYS A 316 -5.68 -24.17 30.14
N GLU A 317 -4.72 -24.05 31.04
CA GLU A 317 -3.82 -25.11 31.51
C GLU A 317 -4.45 -26.48 31.30
N VAL A 318 -3.90 -27.25 30.36
CA VAL A 318 -4.36 -28.61 30.09
C VAL A 318 -4.00 -29.40 31.34
N GLN A 319 -5.01 -29.66 32.18
CA GLN A 319 -4.82 -30.46 33.39
C GLN A 319 -4.12 -31.76 33.00
N GLU A 320 -2.95 -31.99 33.60
CA GLU A 320 -2.19 -33.20 33.35
C GLU A 320 -3.09 -34.42 33.57
N PRO A 321 -3.14 -35.38 32.63
CA PRO A 321 -3.91 -36.60 32.83
C PRO A 321 -3.33 -37.32 34.04
N LYS A 322 -4.06 -37.31 35.16
CA LYS A 322 -3.67 -38.01 36.39
C LYS A 322 -3.28 -39.44 36.03
N MET A 323 -2.03 -39.80 36.35
CA MET A 323 -1.57 -41.18 36.19
C MET A 323 -2.53 -42.11 36.94
N PRO A 324 -3.01 -43.20 36.31
CA PRO A 324 -3.69 -44.26 37.04
C PRO A 324 -2.75 -44.80 38.11
N GLY A 325 -3.21 -44.84 39.36
CA GLY A 325 -2.52 -45.57 40.42
C GLY A 325 -2.53 -47.06 40.13
N GLU A 326 -1.52 -47.77 40.61
CA GLU A 326 -1.40 -49.21 40.37
C GLU A 326 -2.48 -50.03 41.07
N ALA A 327 -2.85 -51.12 40.39
CA ALA A 327 -3.80 -52.19 40.69
C ALA A 327 -4.26 -52.43 42.14
N GLU A 328 -5.56 -52.70 42.26
CA GLU A 328 -6.04 -53.95 42.86
C GLU A 328 -6.91 -54.70 41.84
N GLU A 329 -6.79 -56.03 41.76
CA GLU A 329 -7.53 -56.90 40.83
C GLU A 329 -8.66 -57.69 41.56
N PRO A 330 -9.61 -58.32 40.83
CA PRO A 330 -10.98 -58.46 41.34
C PRO A 330 -11.32 -59.79 42.02
N GLU A 331 -12.37 -59.77 42.85
CA GLU A 331 -13.09 -60.96 43.30
C GLU A 331 -14.42 -61.13 42.52
N GLN A 332 -14.87 -62.37 42.34
CA GLN A 332 -15.96 -62.74 41.43
C GLN A 332 -17.27 -63.06 42.18
N SER A 333 -18.44 -62.72 41.60
CA SER A 333 -19.63 -63.63 41.63
C SER A 333 -20.76 -63.23 40.67
N GLU A 334 -21.16 -64.21 39.86
CA GLU A 334 -22.54 -64.62 39.49
C GLU A 334 -23.59 -63.66 38.84
N GLN A 335 -24.18 -64.18 37.74
CA GLN A 335 -25.48 -63.80 37.13
C GLN A 335 -26.60 -64.74 37.68
N PRO A 336 -27.91 -64.72 37.27
CA PRO A 336 -28.63 -63.97 36.20
C PRO A 336 -29.96 -63.31 36.75
N GLU A 337 -31.15 -63.10 36.12
CA GLU A 337 -31.87 -63.58 34.91
C GLU A 337 -32.83 -62.53 34.26
N LYS A 338 -33.07 -62.72 32.94
CA LYS A 338 -34.32 -62.59 32.15
C LYS A 338 -35.41 -61.53 32.49
N ALA A 339 -35.72 -60.67 31.49
CA ALA A 339 -37.04 -60.47 30.82
C ALA A 339 -36.90 -59.36 29.73
N LYS A 340 -37.39 -59.43 28.47
CA LYS A 340 -38.79 -59.41 27.95
C LYS A 340 -39.59 -58.22 28.54
N GLU A 341 -40.17 -57.27 27.81
CA GLU A 341 -40.90 -57.19 26.52
C GLU A 341 -40.85 -55.74 25.93
N ALA A 342 -41.66 -55.27 24.96
CA ALA A 342 -41.89 -55.72 23.58
C ALA A 342 -42.44 -54.54 22.72
N LYS A 343 -42.28 -54.66 21.39
CA LYS A 343 -42.65 -53.72 20.30
C LYS A 343 -44.02 -53.02 20.43
N LYS A 344 -44.10 -51.73 19.99
CA LYS A 344 -45.02 -51.28 18.90
C LYS A 344 -44.73 -49.87 18.34
N HIS A 345 -44.57 -49.83 17.00
CA HIS A 345 -45.22 -48.96 15.99
C HIS A 345 -45.44 -47.45 16.27
N LYS A 346 -45.42 -46.51 15.32
CA LYS A 346 -45.09 -46.35 13.88
C LYS A 346 -45.70 -44.97 13.54
N GLY A 347 -44.99 -44.03 12.92
CA GLY A 347 -45.55 -42.68 12.65
C GLY A 347 -44.81 -41.91 11.58
N MET A 348 -44.96 -42.32 10.31
CA MET A 348 -44.21 -41.76 9.18
C MET A 348 -44.91 -40.51 8.60
N LYS A 349 -44.17 -39.40 8.43
CA LYS A 349 -44.63 -38.21 7.68
C LYS A 349 -43.66 -37.90 6.53
N LYS A 350 -44.21 -37.61 5.34
CA LYS A 350 -43.46 -37.28 4.12
C LYS A 350 -42.98 -35.81 4.12
N PRO A 351 -41.86 -35.47 3.45
CA PRO A 351 -41.50 -34.09 3.15
C PRO A 351 -42.46 -33.47 2.10
N LYS A 352 -42.52 -32.13 2.06
CA LYS A 352 -43.26 -31.36 1.04
C LYS A 352 -42.36 -30.91 -0.12
N GLU A 353 -42.98 -30.52 -1.23
CA GLU A 353 -42.36 -30.42 -2.56
C GLU A 353 -41.40 -29.24 -2.77
N VAL A 354 -40.44 -29.47 -3.67
CA VAL A 354 -39.55 -28.47 -4.27
C VAL A 354 -40.29 -27.71 -5.37
N LYS A 355 -40.33 -26.37 -5.28
CA LYS A 355 -40.79 -25.51 -6.39
C LYS A 355 -39.63 -25.18 -7.33
N LYS A 356 -39.76 -25.54 -8.62
CA LYS A 356 -38.79 -25.15 -9.67
C LYS A 356 -38.91 -23.65 -10.02
N PRO A 357 -37.83 -22.98 -10.48
CA PRO A 357 -37.88 -21.59 -10.91
C PRO A 357 -38.71 -21.38 -12.19
N LYS A 358 -39.29 -20.19 -12.36
CA LYS A 358 -39.84 -19.75 -13.65
C LYS A 358 -38.72 -19.30 -14.58
N GLN A 359 -38.85 -19.60 -15.87
CA GLN A 359 -37.95 -19.11 -16.91
C GLN A 359 -38.05 -17.58 -17.05
N VAL A 360 -36.92 -16.89 -17.12
CA VAL A 360 -36.82 -15.49 -17.56
C VAL A 360 -36.22 -15.49 -18.98
N LYS A 361 -36.77 -14.69 -19.88
CA LYS A 361 -36.38 -14.67 -21.30
C LYS A 361 -35.04 -13.95 -21.50
N LYS A 362 -34.22 -14.43 -22.44
CA LYS A 362 -33.09 -13.68 -22.99
C LYS A 362 -33.58 -12.33 -23.57
N PRO A 363 -32.90 -11.21 -23.31
CA PRO A 363 -32.89 -10.08 -24.23
C PRO A 363 -32.27 -10.50 -25.57
N GLN A 364 -32.81 -10.00 -26.68
CA GLN A 364 -32.24 -10.22 -28.01
C GLN A 364 -31.08 -9.25 -28.27
N GLN A 365 -30.11 -9.68 -29.08
CA GLN A 365 -29.12 -8.77 -29.65
C GLN A 365 -29.83 -7.80 -30.60
N ILE A 366 -29.54 -6.50 -30.49
CA ILE A 366 -29.92 -5.52 -31.50
C ILE A 366 -28.74 -5.37 -32.45
N GLU A 367 -28.92 -5.79 -33.71
CA GLU A 367 -27.89 -5.68 -34.73
C GLU A 367 -27.65 -4.23 -35.15
N LYS A 368 -26.44 -3.98 -35.66
CA LYS A 368 -26.05 -2.70 -36.27
C LYS A 368 -26.97 -2.40 -37.45
N LYS A 369 -27.47 -1.16 -37.54
CA LYS A 369 -27.90 -0.58 -38.82
C LYS A 369 -27.08 0.66 -39.11
N GLU A 370 -26.17 0.52 -40.06
CA GLU A 370 -25.52 1.67 -40.70
C GLU A 370 -26.57 2.54 -41.40
N LYS A 371 -26.36 3.86 -41.37
CA LYS A 371 -26.90 4.76 -42.38
C LYS A 371 -25.79 5.71 -42.82
N LYS A 372 -25.41 5.60 -44.10
CA LYS A 372 -24.59 6.59 -44.82
C LYS A 372 -25.45 7.80 -45.21
N GLU A 373 -24.77 8.82 -45.73
CA GLU A 373 -25.32 10.04 -46.35
C GLU A 373 -26.00 11.05 -45.39
N LYS A 374 -25.76 12.37 -45.49
CA LYS A 374 -25.27 13.17 -46.64
C LYS A 374 -24.21 14.22 -46.28
N THR A 375 -23.35 14.49 -47.26
CA THR A 375 -22.41 15.62 -47.31
C THR A 375 -23.13 16.97 -47.44
N LYS A 376 -22.58 18.03 -46.84
CA LYS A 376 -22.84 19.42 -47.24
C LYS A 376 -21.55 20.25 -47.19
N LYS A 377 -21.47 21.25 -48.08
CA LYS A 377 -20.44 22.30 -48.14
C LYS A 377 -20.35 23.02 -46.77
N VAL A 378 -19.16 23.28 -46.22
CA VAL A 378 -18.16 24.28 -46.65
C VAL A 378 -18.72 25.71 -46.56
N GLU A 379 -18.28 26.42 -45.53
CA GLU A 379 -18.25 27.89 -45.44
C GLU A 379 -17.11 28.27 -44.48
N GLU A 380 -16.24 29.20 -44.88
CA GLU A 380 -15.06 29.63 -44.09
C GLU A 380 -15.38 30.91 -43.28
N PRO A 381 -15.10 30.96 -41.97
CA PRO A 381 -14.95 32.21 -41.26
C PRO A 381 -13.54 32.80 -41.50
N LYS A 382 -13.52 34.02 -42.05
CA LYS A 382 -12.34 34.81 -42.45
C LYS A 382 -11.23 34.85 -41.39
N LYS A 383 -9.97 34.94 -41.85
CA LYS A 383 -8.85 35.43 -41.03
C LYS A 383 -9.18 36.79 -40.41
N SER A 384 -9.00 36.92 -39.10
CA SER A 384 -8.84 38.21 -38.41
C SER A 384 -7.35 38.55 -38.30
N GLU A 385 -7.04 39.85 -38.18
CA GLU A 385 -5.69 40.39 -38.37
C GLU A 385 -4.79 40.30 -37.14
N ASP A 386 -3.47 40.28 -37.35
CA ASP A 386 -2.47 40.25 -36.28
C ASP A 386 -2.45 41.57 -35.47
N PRO A 387 -2.51 41.52 -34.12
CA PRO A 387 -2.30 42.71 -33.30
C PRO A 387 -0.82 43.14 -33.33
N LYS A 388 -0.57 44.38 -33.75
CA LYS A 388 0.78 44.98 -33.77
C LYS A 388 1.39 45.04 -32.35
N PRO A 389 2.71 44.83 -32.19
CA PRO A 389 3.36 44.89 -30.88
C PRO A 389 3.32 46.31 -30.29
N ILE A 390 2.99 46.41 -29.01
CA ILE A 390 2.98 47.68 -28.27
C ILE A 390 4.42 48.01 -27.84
N LEU A 391 4.94 49.13 -28.35
CA LEU A 391 6.21 49.70 -27.94
C LEU A 391 6.07 50.39 -26.58
N TYR A 392 6.68 49.83 -25.53
CA TYR A 392 6.93 50.54 -24.29
C TYR A 392 8.13 51.50 -24.46
N PRO A 393 7.99 52.81 -24.18
CA PRO A 393 9.11 53.74 -24.23
C PRO A 393 10.04 53.53 -23.03
N MET A 394 11.35 53.42 -23.27
CA MET A 394 12.34 53.47 -22.18
C MET A 394 12.40 54.89 -21.59
N ALA A 395 12.06 55.03 -20.32
CA ALA A 395 12.44 56.21 -19.55
C ALA A 395 13.93 56.12 -19.16
N ARG A 396 14.70 57.18 -19.43
CA ARG A 396 16.07 57.36 -18.92
C ARG A 396 16.09 58.48 -17.88
N GLY A 397 16.79 58.24 -16.78
CA GLY A 397 17.49 59.29 -16.02
C GLY A 397 16.66 60.07 -14.99
N ALA A 398 16.86 59.69 -13.73
CA ALA A 398 17.27 60.61 -12.66
C ALA A 398 18.36 59.88 -11.85
#